data_AF-A0A9E8N504-F1
#
_entry.id   AF-A0A9E8N504-F1
#
_cell.length_a   1.000
_cell.length_b   1.000
_cell.length_c   1.000
_cell.angle_alpha   90.00
_cell.angle_beta   90.00
_cell.angle_gamma   90.00
#
_symmetry.space_group_name_H-M   'P 1'
#
loop_
_entity.id
_entity.type
_entity.pdbx_description
1 polymer ?
#
loop_
_entity_poly.entity_id
_entity_poly.type
_entity_poly.pdbx_seq_one_letter_code
_entity_poly.pdbx_strand_id
1 'polypeptide(L)'
;MDITVKHLEEACFDLARSTKGEMRPVDISEITDLSKKFLAVALQEEEIGRELGVTIPLLTRAVHYLREAHAIPPMGGDIVWFKNMLTAVLEIACPNAGLDGQGKAFLRDLLKGIGSFLDDNET
;
A
#
# COMPACT_ATOMS: atom_id res chain seq x y z
N MET A 1 17.99 14.96 -1.16
CA MET A 1 16.74 14.20 -1.03
C MET A 1 17.08 12.73 -1.18
N ASP A 2 16.67 11.89 -0.24
CA ASP A 2 16.93 10.45 -0.28
C ASP A 2 16.20 9.83 -1.49
N ILE A 3 16.90 9.02 -2.28
CA ILE A 3 16.35 8.40 -3.49
C ILE A 3 15.22 7.42 -3.17
N THR A 4 15.21 6.84 -1.97
CA THR A 4 14.15 5.92 -1.52
C THR A 4 12.83 6.64 -1.30
N VAL A 5 12.87 7.84 -0.70
CA VAL A 5 11.69 8.69 -0.49
C VAL A 5 11.10 9.14 -1.82
N LYS A 6 11.94 9.44 -2.82
CA LYS A 6 11.49 9.79 -4.18
C LYS A 6 10.66 8.68 -4.83
N HIS A 7 11.07 7.42 -4.70
CA HIS A 7 10.29 6.29 -5.24
C HIS A 7 8.94 6.12 -4.52
N LEU A 8 8.89 6.39 -3.21
CA LEU A 8 7.61 6.38 -2.47
C LEU A 8 6.68 7.52 -2.92
N GLU A 9 7.23 8.71 -3.17
CA GLU A 9 6.48 9.85 -3.72
C GLU A 9 5.86 9.50 -5.08
N GLU A 10 6.66 8.91 -5.98
CA GLU A 10 6.21 8.47 -7.30
C GLU A 10 5.10 7.40 -7.20
N ALA A 11 5.27 6.40 -6.33
CA ALA A 11 4.26 5.37 -6.10
C ALA A 11 2.93 5.96 -5.56
N CYS A 12 3.01 6.92 -4.63
CA CYS A 12 1.82 7.60 -4.10
C CYS A 12 1.13 8.46 -5.18
N PHE A 13 1.89 9.07 -6.09
CA PHE A 13 1.34 9.80 -7.22
C PHE A 13 0.62 8.88 -8.20
N ASP A 14 1.22 7.74 -8.54
CA ASP A 14 0.58 6.76 -9.42
C ASP A 14 -0.69 6.17 -8.82
N LEU A 15 -0.70 5.90 -7.52
CA LEU A 15 -1.90 5.46 -6.82
C LEU A 15 -2.99 6.54 -6.86
N ALA A 16 -2.66 7.79 -6.52
CA ALA A 16 -3.60 8.92 -6.56
C ALA A 16 -4.19 9.15 -7.96
N ARG A 17 -3.36 8.98 -9.00
CA ARG A 17 -3.81 9.02 -10.39
C ARG A 17 -4.77 7.86 -10.71
N SER A 18 -4.46 6.64 -10.25
CA SER A 18 -5.31 5.47 -10.45
C SER A 18 -6.68 5.67 -9.80
N THR A 19 -6.75 6.02 -8.51
CA THR A 19 -8.01 6.16 -7.77
C THR A 19 -8.97 7.21 -8.34
N LYS A 20 -8.43 8.21 -9.06
CA LYS A 20 -9.17 9.28 -9.74
C LYS A 20 -9.63 8.93 -11.15
N GLY A 21 -9.12 7.83 -11.73
CA GLY A 21 -9.13 7.49 -13.15
C GLY A 21 -10.49 7.15 -13.77
N GLU A 22 -11.51 7.99 -13.60
CA GLU A 22 -12.71 8.11 -14.45
C GLU A 22 -13.31 9.55 -14.44
N MET A 23 -12.89 10.43 -13.51
CA MET A 23 -13.44 11.79 -13.37
C MET A 23 -12.80 12.76 -14.35
N ARG A 24 -13.16 12.76 -15.65
CA ARG A 24 -12.66 13.82 -16.54
C ARG A 24 -13.48 15.11 -16.38
N PRO A 25 -12.82 16.29 -16.29
CA PRO A 25 -11.37 16.51 -16.20
C PRO A 25 -10.83 16.37 -14.76
N VAL A 26 -9.80 15.54 -14.53
CA VAL A 26 -9.06 15.53 -13.25
C VAL A 26 -7.97 16.59 -13.35
N ASP A 27 -7.93 17.52 -12.41
CA ASP A 27 -6.82 18.48 -12.29
C ASP A 27 -5.57 17.78 -11.74
N ILE A 28 -4.41 18.01 -12.36
CA ILE A 28 -3.10 17.53 -11.89
C ILE A 28 -2.83 18.04 -10.46
N SER A 29 -3.34 19.21 -10.10
CA SER A 29 -3.24 19.74 -8.73
C SER A 29 -3.93 18.82 -7.71
N GLU A 30 -5.11 18.28 -8.03
CA GLU A 30 -5.83 17.34 -7.16
C GLU A 30 -5.10 16.02 -6.98
N ILE A 31 -4.51 15.49 -8.06
CA ILE A 31 -3.70 14.26 -7.99
C ILE A 31 -2.48 14.52 -7.11
N THR A 32 -1.81 15.65 -7.31
CA THR A 32 -0.62 16.05 -6.55
C THR A 32 -0.93 16.25 -5.07
N ASP A 33 -2.08 16.84 -4.74
CA ASP A 33 -2.45 17.05 -3.34
C ASP A 33 -2.90 15.75 -2.66
N LEU A 34 -3.55 14.85 -3.39
CA LEU A 34 -3.88 13.52 -2.88
C LEU A 34 -2.62 12.67 -2.69
N SER A 35 -1.65 12.72 -3.61
CA SER A 35 -0.40 11.98 -3.49
C SER A 35 0.42 12.38 -2.27
N LYS A 36 0.47 13.69 -1.94
CA LYS A 36 1.10 14.19 -0.71
C LYS A 36 0.42 13.67 0.55
N LYS A 37 -0.91 13.54 0.53
CA LYS A 37 -1.67 12.97 1.66
C LYS A 37 -1.39 11.48 1.83
N PHE A 38 -1.30 10.73 0.75
CA PHE A 38 -0.88 9.33 0.78
C PHE A 38 0.56 9.19 1.28
N LEU A 39 1.48 10.02 0.79
CA LEU A 39 2.86 10.02 1.28
C LEU A 39 2.93 10.28 2.79
N ALA A 40 2.20 11.28 3.29
CA ALA A 40 2.17 11.59 4.72
C ALA A 40 1.69 10.41 5.57
N VAL A 41 0.65 9.69 5.10
CA VAL A 41 0.17 8.46 5.75
C VAL A 41 1.25 7.37 5.71
N ALA A 42 1.90 7.15 4.57
CA ALA A 42 2.95 6.13 4.45
C ALA A 42 4.15 6.42 5.36
N LEU A 43 4.58 7.67 5.47
CA LEU A 43 5.66 8.07 6.39
C LEU A 43 5.24 7.93 7.85
N GLN A 44 3.96 8.14 8.17
CA GLN A 44 3.46 7.87 9.52
C GLN A 44 3.51 6.37 9.86
N GLU A 45 3.13 5.50 8.92
CA GLU A 45 3.25 4.04 9.11
C GLU A 45 4.71 3.60 9.25
N GLU A 46 5.64 4.24 8.52
CA GLU A 46 7.08 4.00 8.67
C GLU A 46 7.57 4.32 10.09
N GLU A 47 7.17 5.47 10.61
CA GLU A 47 7.56 5.90 11.96
C GLU A 47 7.01 4.96 13.04
N ILE A 48 5.75 4.53 12.90
CA ILE A 48 5.10 3.61 13.85
C ILE A 48 5.72 2.20 13.77
N GLY A 49 5.97 1.71 12.55
CA GLY A 49 6.38 0.34 12.29
C GLY A 49 7.88 0.12 12.17
N ARG A 50 8.71 1.15 12.38
CA ARG A 50 10.16 1.11 12.17
C ARG A 50 10.83 -0.05 12.90
N GLU A 51 10.49 -0.24 14.17
CA GLU A 51 11.06 -1.30 15.02
C GLU A 51 10.59 -2.71 14.60
N LEU A 52 9.50 -2.80 13.84
CA LEU A 52 8.91 -4.04 13.29
C LEU A 52 9.41 -4.34 11.88
N GLY A 53 10.32 -3.52 11.34
CA GLY A 53 10.89 -3.70 10.01
C GLY A 53 10.10 -3.01 8.88
N VAL A 54 9.16 -2.13 9.20
CA VAL A 54 8.55 -1.26 8.18
C VAL A 54 9.62 -0.28 7.68
N THR A 55 9.87 -0.30 6.38
CA THR A 55 10.89 0.53 5.72
C THR A 55 10.30 1.23 4.50
N ILE A 56 10.92 2.34 4.09
CA ILE A 56 10.50 3.07 2.88
C ILE A 56 10.40 2.14 1.64
N PRO A 57 11.37 1.26 1.32
CA PRO A 57 11.22 0.34 0.20
C PRO A 57 10.05 -0.65 0.34
N LEU A 58 9.72 -1.10 1.55
CA LEU A 58 8.54 -1.94 1.78
C LEU A 58 7.25 -1.16 1.50
N LEU A 59 7.17 0.08 1.99
CA LEU A 59 6.03 0.97 1.76
C LEU A 59 5.84 1.26 0.26
N THR A 60 6.91 1.53 -0.49
CA THR A 60 6.83 1.72 -1.94
C THR A 60 6.19 0.51 -2.63
N ARG A 61 6.64 -0.72 -2.29
CA ARG A 61 6.04 -1.95 -2.84
C ARG A 61 4.60 -2.15 -2.40
N ALA A 62 4.27 -1.85 -1.14
CA ALA A 62 2.91 -1.93 -0.62
C ALA A 62 1.97 -0.96 -1.36
N VAL A 63 2.38 0.30 -1.58
CA VAL A 63 1.61 1.28 -2.35
C VAL A 63 1.40 0.83 -3.79
N HIS A 64 2.44 0.28 -4.44
CA HIS A 64 2.29 -0.33 -5.77
C HIS A 64 1.30 -1.51 -5.77
N TYR A 65 1.38 -2.39 -4.78
CA TYR A 65 0.43 -3.50 -4.62
C TYR A 65 -1.00 -2.99 -4.47
N LEU A 66 -1.25 -1.97 -3.63
CA LEU A 66 -2.57 -1.38 -3.48
C LEU A 66 -3.09 -0.78 -4.79
N ARG A 67 -2.22 -0.14 -5.58
CA ARG A 67 -2.58 0.39 -6.91
C ARG A 67 -3.05 -0.72 -7.85
N GLU A 68 -2.36 -1.86 -7.88
CA GLU A 68 -2.67 -2.96 -8.81
C GLU A 68 -3.85 -3.83 -8.34
N ALA A 69 -3.93 -4.10 -7.04
CA ALA A 69 -4.87 -5.09 -6.49
C ALA A 69 -6.15 -4.48 -5.90
N HIS A 70 -6.11 -3.22 -5.44
CA HIS A 70 -7.16 -2.65 -4.62
C HIS A 70 -7.70 -1.28 -5.08
N ALA A 71 -6.98 -0.57 -5.94
CA ALA A 71 -7.47 0.69 -6.49
C ALA A 71 -8.54 0.39 -7.55
N ILE A 72 -9.81 0.65 -7.23
CA ILE A 72 -10.96 0.44 -8.10
C ILE A 72 -11.62 1.79 -8.37
N PRO A 73 -11.28 2.48 -9.47
CA PRO A 73 -11.79 3.82 -9.74
C PRO A 73 -13.31 3.81 -10.03
N PRO A 74 -14.03 4.92 -9.76
CA PRO A 74 -13.55 6.09 -9.03
C PRO A 74 -13.64 5.88 -7.51
N MET A 75 -12.50 6.02 -6.81
CA MET A 75 -12.45 6.04 -5.34
C MET A 75 -12.37 7.47 -4.78
N GLY A 76 -12.09 8.44 -5.65
CA GLY A 76 -11.93 9.84 -5.25
C GLY A 76 -10.70 10.05 -4.38
N GLY A 77 -10.86 10.83 -3.31
CA GLY A 77 -9.80 11.20 -2.36
C GLY A 77 -9.89 10.47 -1.03
N ASP A 78 -10.29 9.20 -1.02
CA ASP A 78 -10.49 8.43 0.21
C ASP A 78 -9.15 8.06 0.89
N ILE A 79 -8.70 8.95 1.77
CA ILE A 79 -7.49 8.78 2.58
C ILE A 79 -7.69 7.69 3.65
N VAL A 80 -8.92 7.50 4.12
CA VAL A 80 -9.23 6.52 5.18
C VAL A 80 -9.09 5.11 4.61
N TRP A 81 -9.60 4.88 3.40
CA TRP A 81 -9.35 3.64 2.65
C TRP A 81 -7.85 3.38 2.51
N PHE A 82 -7.10 4.37 2.03
CA PHE A 82 -5.66 4.19 1.81
C PHE A 82 -4.94 3.80 3.11
N LYS A 83 -5.22 4.53 4.19
CA LYS A 83 -4.64 4.24 5.51
C LYS A 83 -4.99 2.82 5.96
N ASN A 84 -6.27 2.46 5.99
CA ASN A 84 -6.70 1.16 6.48
C ASN A 84 -6.12 0.01 5.66
N MET A 85 -6.07 0.14 4.34
CA MET A 85 -5.50 -0.87 3.46
C MET A 85 -3.99 -0.98 3.62
N LEU A 86 -3.28 0.15 3.72
CA LEU A 86 -1.84 0.16 3.92
C LEU A 86 -1.47 -0.49 5.25
N THR A 87 -2.13 -0.11 6.34
CA THR A 87 -1.91 -0.74 7.66
C THR A 87 -2.18 -2.24 7.59
N ALA A 88 -3.30 -2.68 6.98
CA ALA A 88 -3.64 -4.10 6.89
C ALA A 88 -2.59 -4.93 6.14
N VAL A 89 -2.08 -4.44 5.00
CA VAL A 89 -1.04 -5.18 4.26
C VAL A 89 0.32 -5.15 4.97
N LEU A 90 0.62 -4.08 5.71
CA LEU A 90 1.83 -4.00 6.53
C LEU A 90 1.77 -4.95 7.73
N GLU A 91 0.62 -5.12 8.37
CA GLU A 91 0.46 -6.09 9.46
C GLU A 91 0.65 -7.54 8.99
N ILE A 92 0.39 -7.82 7.71
CA ILE A 92 0.69 -9.12 7.11
C ILE A 92 2.18 -9.24 6.79
N ALA A 93 2.80 -8.19 6.25
CA ALA A 93 4.21 -8.19 5.85
C ALA A 93 5.18 -8.13 7.06
N CYS A 94 4.78 -7.45 8.12
CA CYS A 94 5.51 -7.24 9.38
C CYS A 94 4.60 -7.54 10.58
N PRO A 95 4.24 -8.82 10.84
CA PRO A 95 3.29 -9.17 11.90
C PRO A 95 3.79 -8.80 13.29
N ASN A 96 2.95 -8.07 14.04
CA ASN A 96 3.23 -7.69 15.43
C ASN A 96 2.15 -8.18 16.43
N ALA A 97 1.10 -8.85 15.94
CA ALA A 97 0.01 -9.33 16.78
C ALA A 97 0.25 -10.76 17.29
N GLY A 98 -0.08 -11.00 18.56
CA GLY A 98 -0.18 -12.35 19.10
C GLY A 98 -1.42 -13.05 18.56
N LEU A 99 -1.24 -13.98 17.61
CA LEU A 99 -2.34 -14.77 17.04
C LEU A 99 -2.57 -16.08 17.78
N ASP A 100 -3.84 -16.45 17.90
CA ASP A 100 -4.27 -17.77 18.39
C ASP A 100 -4.08 -18.87 17.33
N GLY A 101 -4.57 -20.08 17.62
CA GLY A 101 -4.48 -21.20 16.69
C GLY A 101 -5.21 -20.98 15.36
N GLN A 102 -6.36 -20.29 15.38
CA GLN A 102 -7.15 -20.02 14.18
C GLN A 102 -6.52 -18.91 13.33
N GLY A 103 -6.05 -17.83 13.96
CA GLY A 103 -5.30 -16.78 13.26
C GLY A 103 -4.04 -17.32 12.58
N LYS A 104 -3.29 -18.21 13.25
CA LYS A 104 -2.14 -18.90 12.65
C LYS A 104 -2.53 -19.86 11.52
N ALA A 105 -3.73 -20.44 11.55
CA ALA A 105 -4.22 -21.26 10.43
C ALA A 105 -4.46 -20.38 9.21
N PHE A 106 -5.12 -19.22 9.38
CA PHE A 106 -5.34 -18.28 8.27
C PHE A 106 -4.03 -17.74 7.68
N LEU A 107 -3.00 -17.48 8.50
CA LEU A 107 -1.68 -17.12 7.95
C LEU A 107 -1.10 -18.20 7.01
N ARG A 108 -1.38 -19.48 7.25
CA ARG A 108 -0.96 -20.56 6.33
C ARG A 108 -1.76 -20.54 5.03
N ASP A 109 -3.04 -20.19 5.09
CA ASP A 109 -3.85 -20.01 3.89
C ASP A 109 -3.34 -18.84 3.04
N LEU A 110 -2.97 -17.72 3.68
CA LEU A 110 -2.32 -16.59 3.01
C LEU A 110 -1.00 -17.01 2.36
N LEU A 111 -0.12 -17.70 3.08
CA LEU A 111 1.15 -18.18 2.54
C LEU A 111 0.94 -19.09 1.32
N LYS A 112 -0.06 -19.97 1.37
CA LYS A 112 -0.40 -20.84 0.24
C LYS A 112 -0.86 -20.03 -0.97
N GLY A 113 -1.79 -19.10 -0.78
CA GLY A 113 -2.31 -18.27 -1.88
C GLY A 113 -1.23 -17.38 -2.51
N ILE A 114 -0.40 -16.76 -1.68
CA ILE A 114 0.74 -15.95 -2.12
C ILE A 114 1.74 -16.82 -2.88
N GLY A 115 2.11 -17.98 -2.35
CA GLY A 115 3.03 -18.92 -3.00
C GLY A 115 2.55 -19.30 -4.40
N SER A 116 1.29 -19.73 -4.53
CA SER A 116 0.72 -20.06 -5.84
C SER A 116 0.72 -18.88 -6.82
N PHE A 117 0.37 -17.67 -6.38
CA PHE A 117 0.37 -16.49 -7.26
C PHE A 117 1.79 -16.10 -7.73
N LEU A 118 2.80 -16.29 -6.88
CA LEU A 118 4.19 -15.98 -7.24
C LEU A 118 4.79 -17.02 -8.19
N ASP A 119 4.46 -18.30 -8.01
CA ASP A 119 4.92 -19.39 -8.88
C ASP A 119 4.30 -19.32 -10.28
N ASP A 120 3.07 -18.81 -10.41
CA ASP A 120 2.35 -18.70 -11.69
C ASP A 120 2.87 -17.58 -12.62
N ASN A 121 3.87 -16.78 -12.19
CA ASN A 121 4.42 -15.64 -12.94
C ASN A 121 5.81 -15.89 -13.59
N GLU A 122 6.26 -17.16 -13.73
CA GLU A 122 7.46 -17.53 -14.49
C GLU A 122 7.23 -17.79 -16.01
N THR A 123 6.15 -17.27 -16.61
CA THR A 123 5.92 -17.33 -18.08
C THR A 123 6.03 -15.98 -18.78
#